data_AF-A0A2I8AGV3-F1
#
_entry.id   AF-A0A2I8AGV3-F1
#
_cell.length_a   1.000
_cell.length_b   1.000
_cell.length_c   1.000
_cell.angle_alpha   90.00
_cell.angle_beta   90.00
_cell.angle_gamma   90.00
#
_symmetry.space_group_name_H-M   'P 1'
#
loop_
_entity.id
_entity.type
_entity.pdbx_description
1 polymer ?
#
loop_
_entity_poly.entity_id
_entity_poly.type
_entity_poly.pdbx_seq_one_letter_code
_entity_poly.pdbx_strand_id
1 'polypeptide(L)'
;MCIDETIATDIKAALARVSYYLDDFGSHISHLDFSIENLEDLKEEFAEGTDKESIDTYLYGALSRIKSTRNQLNQDIKTIKSCLSYFVESSSKIPEFTYKDKM
;
A
#
# COMPACT_ATOMS: atom_id res chain seq x y z
N MET A 1 -21.76 3.41 -23.41
CA MET A 1 -21.07 4.67 -23.03
C MET A 1 -19.70 4.61 -23.69
N CYS A 2 -19.50 5.31 -24.82
CA CYS A 2 -18.18 5.37 -25.46
C CYS A 2 -17.24 6.14 -24.54
N ILE A 3 -16.15 5.50 -24.13
CA ILE A 3 -15.03 6.20 -23.51
C ILE A 3 -14.26 6.80 -24.69
N ASP A 4 -14.25 8.12 -24.80
CA ASP A 4 -13.40 8.87 -25.72
C ASP A 4 -11.94 8.39 -25.58
N GLU A 5 -11.21 8.22 -26.69
CA GLU A 5 -9.78 7.80 -26.70
C GLU A 5 -8.92 8.65 -25.74
N THR A 6 -9.29 9.92 -25.58
CA THR A 6 -8.68 10.85 -24.63
C THR A 6 -8.91 10.39 -23.20
N ILE A 7 -10.15 10.04 -22.85
CA ILE A 7 -10.53 9.55 -21.52
C ILE A 7 -9.84 8.21 -21.22
N ALA A 8 -9.74 7.32 -22.21
CA ALA A 8 -9.04 6.04 -22.05
C ALA A 8 -7.53 6.24 -21.77
N THR A 9 -6.92 7.22 -22.43
CA THR A 9 -5.51 7.58 -22.23
C THR A 9 -5.29 8.20 -20.85
N ASP A 10 -6.17 9.10 -20.42
CA ASP A 10 -6.10 9.73 -19.09
C ASP A 10 -6.27 8.70 -17.96
N ILE A 11 -7.18 7.73 -18.13
CA ILE A 11 -7.35 6.61 -17.20
C ILE A 11 -6.06 5.80 -17.08
N LYS A 12 -5.44 5.42 -18.20
CA LYS A 12 -4.16 4.67 -18.18
C LYS A 12 -3.05 5.45 -17.47
N ALA A 13 -2.94 6.76 -17.74
CA ALA A 13 -1.97 7.62 -17.09
C ALA A 13 -2.21 7.74 -15.58
N ALA A 14 -3.47 7.87 -15.15
CA ALA A 14 -3.84 7.91 -13.74
C ALA A 14 -3.50 6.59 -13.03
N LEU A 15 -3.82 5.45 -13.64
CA LEU A 15 -3.50 4.13 -13.07
C LEU A 15 -1.98 3.93 -12.91
N ALA A 16 -1.19 4.32 -13.90
CA ALA A 16 0.26 4.26 -13.82
C ALA A 16 0.81 5.13 -12.68
N ARG A 17 0.27 6.34 -12.50
CA ARG A 17 0.65 7.22 -11.38
C ARG A 17 0.30 6.61 -10.03
N VAL A 18 -0.90 6.06 -9.88
CA VAL A 18 -1.30 5.42 -8.62
C VAL A 18 -0.41 4.22 -8.31
N SER A 19 -0.11 3.37 -9.31
CA SER A 19 0.82 2.25 -9.11
C SER A 19 2.21 2.73 -8.67
N TYR A 20 2.75 3.75 -9.33
CA TYR A 20 4.03 4.35 -8.95
C TYR A 20 4.04 4.85 -7.50
N TYR A 21 3.02 5.59 -7.09
CA TYR A 21 2.93 6.08 -5.71
C TYR A 21 2.75 4.95 -4.68
N LEU A 22 2.08 3.86 -5.04
CA LEU A 22 1.99 2.68 -4.17
C LEU A 22 3.32 1.93 -4.04
N ASP A 23 4.13 1.90 -5.11
CA ASP A 23 5.49 1.35 -5.07
C ASP A 23 6.42 2.22 -4.23
N ASP A 24 6.41 3.53 -4.46
CA ASP A 24 7.17 4.50 -3.67
C ASP A 24 6.77 4.41 -2.19
N PHE A 25 5.48 4.52 -1.87
CA PHE A 25 4.97 4.37 -0.51
C PHE A 25 5.33 3.01 0.11
N GLY A 26 5.27 1.94 -0.69
CA GLY A 26 5.72 0.61 -0.27
C GLY A 26 7.21 0.56 0.08
N SER A 27 8.06 1.34 -0.58
CA SER A 27 9.48 1.47 -0.24
C SER A 27 9.68 2.19 1.11
N HIS A 28 8.86 3.19 1.43
CA HIS A 28 8.90 3.89 2.72
C HIS A 28 8.45 3.01 3.90
N ILE A 29 7.75 1.90 3.66
CA ILE A 29 7.46 0.90 4.71
C ILE A 29 8.75 0.32 5.31
N SER A 30 9.86 0.29 4.55
CA SER A 30 11.16 -0.13 5.09
C SER A 30 11.65 0.75 6.26
N HIS A 31 11.22 2.01 6.34
CA HIS A 31 11.52 2.87 7.51
C HIS A 31 10.78 2.40 8.77
N LEU A 32 9.61 1.78 8.62
CA LEU A 32 8.91 1.12 9.74
C LEU A 32 9.64 -0.14 10.17
N ASP A 33 10.19 -0.92 9.23
CA ASP A 33 10.99 -2.10 9.54
C ASP A 33 12.24 -1.71 10.34
N PHE A 34 12.97 -0.67 9.93
CA PHE A 34 14.09 -0.11 10.70
C PHE A 34 13.67 0.40 12.09
N SER A 35 12.52 1.07 12.18
CA SER A 35 12.00 1.53 13.47
C SER A 35 11.61 0.38 14.39
N ILE A 36 11.11 -0.73 13.84
CA ILE A 36 10.82 -1.95 14.58
C ILE A 36 12.11 -2.55 15.13
N GLU A 37 13.15 -2.69 14.31
CA GLU A 37 14.46 -3.23 14.73
C GLU A 37 15.05 -2.43 15.90
N ASN A 38 15.13 -1.09 15.77
CA ASN A 38 15.66 -0.25 16.86
C ASN A 38 14.87 -0.38 18.17
N LEU A 39 13.55 -0.57 18.09
CA LEU A 39 12.70 -0.75 19.27
C LEU A 39 12.85 -2.16 19.88
N GLU A 40 13.18 -3.17 19.07
CA GLU A 40 13.53 -4.50 19.55
C GLU A 40 14.87 -4.49 20.28
N ASP A 41 15.89 -3.87 19.68
CA ASP A 41 17.22 -3.71 20.30
C ASP A 41 17.12 -2.94 21.63
N LEU A 42 16.38 -1.82 21.62
CA LEU A 42 16.17 -1.00 22.81
C LEU A 42 15.46 -1.80 23.93
N LYS A 43 14.52 -2.66 23.58
CA LYS A 43 13.85 -3.54 24.54
C LYS A 43 14.84 -4.56 25.14
N GLU A 44 15.75 -5.11 24.34
CA GLU A 44 16.80 -6.01 24.84
C GLU A 44 17.75 -5.29 25.81
N GLU A 45 18.17 -4.06 25.50
CA GLU A 45 19.02 -3.25 26.39
C GLU A 45 18.32 -2.92 27.73
N PHE A 46 17.03 -2.57 27.70
CA PHE A 46 16.28 -2.29 28.93
C PHE A 46 15.98 -3.52 29.79
N ALA A 47 16.11 -4.73 29.24
CA ALA A 47 15.98 -5.95 30.02
C ALA A 47 17.05 -6.07 31.13
N GLU A 48 18.13 -5.28 31.06
CA GLU A 48 19.26 -5.27 31.99
C GLU A 48 19.20 -4.18 33.11
N GLY A 49 18.08 -3.45 33.31
CA GLY A 49 18.00 -2.31 34.26
C GLY A 49 16.74 -2.19 35.14
N THR A 50 16.83 -1.38 36.21
CA THR A 50 15.78 -1.18 37.24
C THR A 50 14.83 -0.01 36.92
N ASP A 51 13.88 -0.23 36.00
CA ASP A 51 12.49 0.30 35.96
C ASP A 51 11.68 -0.52 34.92
N LYS A 52 11.91 -1.83 34.95
CA LYS A 52 11.71 -2.76 33.84
C LYS A 52 10.25 -2.88 33.42
N GLU A 53 9.32 -2.89 34.36
CA GLU A 53 7.93 -3.27 34.14
C GLU A 53 7.12 -2.21 33.37
N SER A 54 7.37 -0.93 33.68
CA SER A 54 6.71 0.21 33.05
C SER A 54 7.26 0.46 31.63
N ILE A 55 8.57 0.36 31.47
CA ILE A 55 9.27 0.48 30.19
C ILE A 55 8.94 -0.70 29.27
N ASP A 56 8.93 -1.94 29.75
CA ASP A 56 8.54 -3.12 28.96
C ASP A 56 7.11 -2.96 28.44
N THR A 57 6.17 -2.54 29.29
CA THR A 57 4.77 -2.42 28.89
C THR A 57 4.57 -1.39 27.79
N TYR A 58 5.23 -0.23 27.91
CA TYR A 58 5.15 0.83 26.90
C TYR A 58 5.82 0.41 25.58
N LEU A 59 7.04 -0.13 25.64
CA LEU A 59 7.78 -0.59 24.47
C LEU A 59 7.05 -1.74 23.77
N TYR A 60 6.55 -2.72 24.51
CA TYR A 60 5.80 -3.84 23.95
C TYR A 60 4.52 -3.36 23.25
N GLY A 61 3.80 -2.41 23.86
CA GLY A 61 2.63 -1.78 23.28
C GLY A 61 2.96 -1.01 21.99
N ALA A 62 4.04 -0.22 22.00
CA ALA A 62 4.51 0.51 20.83
C ALA A 62 4.93 -0.43 19.69
N LEU A 63 5.71 -1.46 20.00
CA LEU A 63 6.19 -2.47 19.06
C LEU A 63 5.02 -3.23 18.41
N SER A 64 4.05 -3.65 19.22
CA SER A 64 2.85 -4.33 18.73
C SER A 64 2.04 -3.46 17.77
N ARG A 65 1.83 -2.19 18.13
CA ARG A 65 1.11 -1.21 17.29
C ARG A 65 1.83 -0.95 15.97
N ILE A 66 3.14 -0.68 16.00
CA ILE A 66 3.89 -0.38 14.77
C ILE A 66 3.96 -1.60 13.84
N LYS A 67 4.14 -2.82 14.38
CA LYS A 67 4.08 -4.07 13.60
C LYS A 67 2.70 -4.28 12.96
N SER A 68 1.63 -4.01 13.72
CA SER A 68 0.27 -4.10 13.22
C SER A 68 0.00 -3.08 12.11
N THR A 69 0.38 -1.81 12.31
CA THR A 69 0.27 -0.76 11.29
C THR A 69 1.06 -1.11 10.02
N ARG A 70 2.30 -1.58 10.16
CA ARG A 70 3.15 -2.00 9.05
C ARG A 70 2.47 -3.11 8.22
N ASN A 71 1.91 -4.12 8.89
CA ASN A 71 1.23 -5.21 8.21
C ASN A 71 -0.06 -4.75 7.51
N GLN A 72 -0.85 -3.88 8.15
CA GLN A 72 -2.07 -3.33 7.55
C GLN A 72 -1.75 -2.53 6.29
N LEU A 73 -0.75 -1.63 6.34
CA LEU A 73 -0.34 -0.85 5.18
C LEU A 73 0.11 -1.72 4.01
N ASN A 74 0.85 -2.80 4.28
CA ASN A 74 1.26 -3.74 3.24
C ASN A 74 0.06 -4.49 2.62
N GLN A 75 -0.94 -4.86 3.43
CA GLN A 75 -2.18 -5.46 2.93
C GLN A 75 -3.01 -4.47 2.10
N ASP A 76 -3.09 -3.21 2.52
CA ASP A 76 -3.81 -2.16 1.81
C ASP A 76 -3.17 -1.92 0.43
N ILE A 77 -1.84 -1.80 0.35
CA ILE A 77 -1.11 -1.68 -0.92
C ILE A 77 -1.43 -2.84 -1.86
N LYS A 78 -1.39 -4.09 -1.38
CA LYS A 78 -1.70 -5.28 -2.18
C LYS A 78 -3.15 -5.26 -2.68
N THR A 79 -4.08 -4.86 -1.82
CA THR A 79 -5.51 -4.78 -2.16
C THR A 79 -5.74 -3.73 -3.24
N ILE A 80 -5.17 -2.53 -3.08
CA ILE A 80 -5.31 -1.45 -4.06
C ILE A 80 -4.71 -1.88 -5.41
N LYS A 81 -3.49 -2.46 -5.42
CA LYS A 81 -2.89 -2.99 -6.66
C LYS A 81 -3.77 -4.02 -7.35
N SER A 82 -4.38 -4.93 -6.59
CA SER A 82 -5.30 -5.94 -7.14
C SER A 82 -6.55 -5.31 -7.75
N CYS A 83 -7.13 -4.30 -7.09
CA CYS A 83 -8.27 -3.54 -7.62
C CYS A 83 -7.91 -2.79 -8.91
N LEU A 84 -6.72 -2.18 -8.98
CA LEU A 84 -6.24 -1.50 -10.19
C LEU A 84 -6.10 -2.48 -11.35
N SER A 85 -5.48 -3.65 -11.12
CA SER A 85 -5.35 -4.70 -12.14
C SER A 85 -6.72 -5.19 -12.62
N TYR A 86 -7.65 -5.48 -11.70
CA TYR A 86 -9.02 -5.90 -12.05
C TYR A 86 -9.76 -4.83 -12.87
N PHE A 87 -9.58 -3.55 -12.54
CA PHE A 87 -10.16 -2.45 -13.29
C PHE A 87 -9.62 -2.39 -14.73
N VAL A 88 -8.31 -2.61 -14.95
CA VAL A 88 -7.71 -2.70 -16.29
C VAL A 88 -8.25 -3.90 -17.07
N GLU A 89 -8.34 -5.07 -16.44
CA GLU A 89 -8.84 -6.29 -17.08
C GLU A 89 -10.33 -6.22 -17.44
N SER A 90 -11.14 -5.54 -16.63
CA SER A 90 -12.57 -5.36 -16.89
C SER A 90 -12.82 -4.29 -17.96
N SER A 91 -12.06 -3.20 -17.96
CA SER A 91 -12.17 -2.13 -18.97
C SER A 91 -11.71 -2.57 -20.36
N SER A 92 -10.73 -3.48 -20.46
CA SER A 92 -10.28 -4.09 -21.72
C SER A 92 -11.26 -5.12 -22.33
N LYS A 93 -12.29 -5.55 -21.58
CA LYS A 93 -13.32 -6.50 -22.04
C LYS A 93 -14.60 -5.81 -22.54
N ILE A 94 -14.69 -4.48 -22.47
CA ILE A 94 -15.82 -3.74 -23.03
C ILE A 94 -15.66 -3.71 -24.55
N PRO A 95 -16.56 -4.33 -25.34
CA PRO A 95 -16.45 -4.32 -26.79
C PRO A 95 -16.54 -2.89 -27.30
N GLU A 96 -15.63 -2.50 -28.20
CA GLU A 96 -15.80 -1.31 -29.03
C GLU A 96 -17.15 -1.41 -29.75
N PHE A 97 -18.13 -0.60 -29.35
CA PHE A 97 -19.35 -0.43 -30.13
C PHE A 97 -18.97 0.32 -31.40
N THR A 98 -18.57 -0.41 -32.44
CA THR A 98 -18.42 0.14 -33.79
C THR A 98 -19.79 0.63 -34.25
N TYR A 99 -19.96 1.96 -34.33
CA TYR A 99 -21.04 2.54 -35.10
C TYR A 99 -20.80 2.16 -36.56
N LYS A 100 -21.64 1.25 -37.09
CA LYS A 100 -21.83 1.20 -38.53
C LYS A 100 -22.60 2.46 -38.89
N ASP A 101 -21.88 3.47 -39.39
CA ASP A 101 -22.50 4.56 -40.14
C ASP A 101 -23.40 3.92 -41.21
N LYS A 102 -24.71 4.04 -41.02
CA LYS A 102 -25.66 3.78 -42.08
C LYS A 102 -25.55 4.97 -43.02
N MET A 103 -24.92 4.71 -44.18
CA MET A 103 -25.13 5.45 -45.43
C MET A 103 -26.61 5.77 -45.64
#